data_AF-A0A0H5QWA5-F1
#
_entry.id   AF-A0A0H5QWA5-F1
#
_cell.length_a   1.000
_cell.length_b   1.000
_cell.length_c   1.000
_cell.angle_alpha   90.00
_cell.angle_beta   90.00
_cell.angle_gamma   90.00
#
_symmetry.space_group_name_H-M   'P 1'
#
loop_
_entity.id
_entity.type
_entity.pdbx_description
1 polymer ?
#
loop_
_entity_poly.entity_id
_entity_poly.type
_entity_poly.pdbx_seq_one_letter_code
_entity_poly.pdbx_strand_id
1 'polypeptide(L)'
;QTIVLTTMCVIVYGTGLQWFAGGDFWGKGIDSESHNTNSSKLNGYKEAQTMTILYICTSELLRAYTCRSQRVSLYEMGFFSNKYMHLSVLVSLSLTWFVALVPPFQDIFGMRYISEVKGYALVVGLAFVPAVIDELTKLVLRLWQSTSRQHQNGVSYRNSDGQINRRRSSFKQPLAVGLSRRS
;
A
#
# COMPACT_ATOMS: atom_id res chain seq x y z
N GLN A 1 5.50 7.48 -4.29
CA GLN A 1 4.92 6.42 -3.43
C GLN A 1 5.82 6.10 -2.26
N THR A 2 7.10 5.79 -2.48
CA THR A 2 8.07 5.54 -1.41
C THR A 2 8.15 6.70 -0.42
N ILE A 3 8.15 7.95 -0.92
CA ILE A 3 8.14 9.16 -0.08
C ILE A 3 6.93 9.20 0.87
N VAL A 4 5.72 8.89 0.38
CA VAL A 4 4.49 8.88 1.18
C VAL A 4 4.54 7.80 2.25
N LEU A 5 5.02 6.61 1.88
CA LEU A 5 5.17 5.52 2.84
C LEU A 5 6.17 5.90 3.93
N THR A 6 7.32 6.48 3.57
CA THR A 6 8.34 6.88 4.54
C THR A 6 7.87 8.02 5.43
N THR A 7 7.16 9.02 4.90
CA THR A 7 6.68 10.15 5.71
C THR A 7 5.60 9.70 6.69
N MET A 8 4.64 8.90 6.23
CA MET A 8 3.61 8.32 7.09
C MET A 8 4.19 7.35 8.12
N CYS A 9 5.20 6.57 7.75
CA CYS A 9 5.91 5.68 8.67
C CYS A 9 6.55 6.45 9.83
N VAL A 10 7.20 7.58 9.55
CA VAL A 10 7.78 8.45 10.58
C VAL A 10 6.70 9.06 11.46
N ILE A 11 5.56 9.47 10.87
CA ILE A 11 4.42 9.98 11.63
C ILE A 11 3.87 8.90 12.58
N VAL A 12 3.64 7.69 12.08
CA VAL A 12 3.15 6.56 12.90
C VAL A 12 4.10 6.26 14.05
N TYR A 13 5.40 6.19 13.77
CA TYR A 13 6.40 5.94 14.81
C TYR A 13 6.41 7.06 15.87
N GLY A 14 6.37 8.32 15.43
CA GLY A 14 6.28 9.48 16.32
C GLY A 14 5.01 9.47 17.18
N THR A 15 3.86 9.18 16.58
CA THR A 15 2.60 9.04 17.32
C THR A 15 2.62 7.88 18.31
N GLY A 16 3.27 6.76 17.98
CA GLY A 16 3.44 5.63 18.90
C GLY A 16 4.30 5.98 20.12
N LEU A 17 5.34 6.79 19.94
CA LEU A 17 6.14 7.29 21.06
C LEU A 17 5.38 8.29 21.92
N GLN A 18 4.60 9.18 21.32
CA GLN A 18 3.75 10.13 22.04
C GLN A 18 2.68 9.42 22.87
N TRP A 19 2.09 8.36 22.31
CA TRP A 19 1.13 7.52 23.00
C TRP A 19 1.72 6.87 24.26
N PHE A 20 2.94 6.34 24.14
CA PHE A 20 3.66 5.77 25.28
C PHE A 20 4.06 6.83 26.33
N ALA A 21 4.31 8.07 25.90
CA ALA A 21 4.67 9.17 26.79
C ALA A 21 3.48 9.72 27.60
N GLY A 22 2.29 9.10 27.53
CA GLY A 22 1.09 9.55 28.24
C GLY A 22 0.53 10.87 27.70
N GLY A 23 0.98 11.30 26.51
CA GLY A 23 0.52 12.52 25.89
C GLY A 23 -0.76 12.28 25.09
N ASP A 24 -1.76 13.14 25.26
CA ASP A 24 -2.81 13.30 24.23
C ASP A 24 -2.13 13.55 22.86
N PHE A 25 -2.82 13.31 21.74
CA PHE A 25 -2.33 13.51 20.35
C PHE A 25 -1.61 14.87 20.11
N TRP A 26 -1.85 15.86 20.98
CA TRP A 26 -1.24 17.19 20.99
C TRP A 26 -0.02 17.37 21.91
N GLY A 27 0.54 16.30 22.47
CA GLY A 27 1.72 16.35 23.33
C GLY A 27 1.49 16.86 24.75
N LYS A 28 0.25 16.84 25.26
CA LYS A 28 -0.05 17.10 26.67
C LYS A 28 0.14 15.82 27.49
N GLY A 29 1.37 15.56 27.92
CA GLY A 29 1.66 14.54 28.92
C GLY A 29 1.60 15.15 30.31
N ILE A 30 0.77 14.60 31.20
CA ILE A 30 0.91 14.81 32.65
C ILE A 30 1.84 13.70 33.16
N ASP A 31 2.67 14.09 34.15
CA ASP A 31 3.52 13.28 35.02
C ASP A 31 4.69 12.46 34.42
N SER A 32 5.70 13.21 33.97
CA SER A 32 7.09 12.78 33.74
C SER A 32 7.84 12.15 34.94
N GLU A 33 7.19 11.92 36.08
CA GLU A 33 7.88 11.62 37.35
C GLU A 33 8.15 10.12 37.58
N SER A 34 7.48 9.21 36.85
CA SER A 34 7.61 7.75 37.07
C SER A 34 8.45 6.99 36.02
N HIS A 35 8.97 7.66 34.99
CA HIS A 35 9.55 7.02 33.78
C HIS A 35 11.09 7.03 33.67
N ASN A 36 11.85 7.21 34.76
CA ASN A 36 13.34 7.21 34.72
C ASN A 36 13.98 5.80 34.81
N THR A 37 13.38 4.76 34.22
CA THR A 37 13.99 3.42 34.17
C THR A 37 14.29 3.02 32.73
N ASN A 38 15.38 2.28 32.51
CA ASN A 38 15.74 1.79 31.18
C ASN A 38 14.68 0.85 30.60
N SER A 39 14.00 0.09 31.47
CA SER A 39 12.97 -0.87 31.10
C SER A 39 11.69 -0.22 30.59
N SER A 40 11.24 0.90 31.17
CA SER A 40 10.06 1.62 30.69
C SER A 40 10.32 2.22 29.31
N LYS A 41 11.46 2.88 29.12
CA LYS A 41 11.87 3.43 27.80
C LYS A 41 11.89 2.35 26.72
N LEU A 42 12.46 1.18 27.03
CA LEU A 42 12.49 0.05 26.12
C LEU A 42 11.08 -0.40 25.69
N ASN A 43 10.13 -0.44 26.62
CA ASN A 43 8.75 -0.82 26.31
C ASN A 43 8.09 0.17 25.35
N GLY A 44 8.30 1.47 25.53
CA GLY A 44 7.78 2.50 24.62
C GLY A 44 8.34 2.41 23.21
N TYR A 45 9.65 2.15 23.08
CA TYR A 45 10.26 1.93 21.76
C TYR A 45 9.68 0.70 21.06
N LYS A 46 9.45 -0.40 21.80
CA LYS A 46 8.85 -1.62 21.23
C LYS A 46 7.39 -1.43 20.82
N GLU A 47 6.62 -0.65 21.57
CA GLU A 47 5.23 -0.34 21.21
C GLU A 47 5.16 0.52 19.94
N ALA A 48 5.96 1.59 19.86
CA ALA A 48 6.06 2.42 18.65
C ALA A 48 6.55 1.61 17.44
N GLN A 49 7.55 0.75 17.64
CA GLN A 49 8.05 -0.17 16.60
C GLN A 49 6.94 -1.11 16.11
N THR A 50 6.11 -1.64 17.01
CA THR A 50 4.99 -2.55 16.66
C THR A 50 3.97 -1.84 15.78
N MET A 51 3.58 -0.61 16.14
CA MET A 51 2.67 0.22 15.34
C MET A 51 3.23 0.47 13.93
N THR A 52 4.54 0.77 13.84
CA THR A 52 5.21 0.98 12.56
C THR A 52 5.27 -0.28 11.70
N ILE A 53 5.60 -1.44 12.28
CA ILE A 53 5.65 -2.70 11.55
C ILE A 53 4.27 -3.07 11.02
N LEU A 54 3.23 -2.97 11.86
CA LEU A 54 1.84 -3.21 11.45
C LEU A 54 1.41 -2.25 10.32
N TYR A 55 1.79 -0.97 10.42
CA TYR A 55 1.52 0.02 9.39
C TYR A 55 2.17 -0.36 8.05
N ILE A 56 3.46 -0.71 8.05
CA ILE A 56 4.19 -1.07 6.82
C ILE A 56 3.57 -2.32 6.19
N CYS A 57 3.36 -3.39 6.97
CA CYS A 57 2.81 -4.65 6.46
C CYS A 57 1.41 -4.45 5.87
N THR A 58 0.54 -3.71 6.57
CA THR A 58 -0.82 -3.42 6.10
C THR A 58 -0.80 -2.53 4.84
N SER A 59 0.06 -1.50 4.82
CA SER A 59 0.18 -0.58 3.68
C SER A 59 0.71 -1.26 2.42
N GLU A 60 1.68 -2.16 2.55
CA GLU A 60 2.20 -2.94 1.43
C GLU A 60 1.16 -3.95 0.92
N LEU A 61 0.42 -4.59 1.83
CA LEU A 61 -0.65 -5.53 1.46
C LEU A 61 -1.76 -4.82 0.67
N LEU A 62 -2.21 -3.65 1.13
CA LEU A 62 -3.21 -2.85 0.43
C LEU A 62 -2.71 -2.39 -0.94
N ARG A 63 -1.44 -1.97 -1.05
CA ARG A 63 -0.84 -1.61 -2.34
C ARG A 63 -0.77 -2.80 -3.29
N ALA A 64 -0.35 -3.96 -2.80
CA ALA A 64 -0.29 -5.19 -3.59
C ALA A 64 -1.68 -5.58 -4.10
N TYR A 65 -2.71 -5.42 -3.26
CA TYR A 65 -4.10 -5.63 -3.65
C TYR A 65 -4.53 -4.71 -4.78
N THR A 66 -4.34 -3.39 -4.65
CA THR A 66 -4.69 -2.41 -5.69
C THR A 66 -3.88 -2.62 -6.99
N CYS A 67 -2.59 -2.94 -6.90
CA CYS A 67 -1.74 -3.27 -8.05
C CYS A 67 -2.19 -4.52 -8.79
N ARG A 68 -2.66 -5.55 -8.08
CA ARG A 68 -3.17 -6.77 -8.72
C ARG A 68 -4.51 -6.51 -9.40
N SER A 69 -5.35 -5.69 -8.78
CA SER A 69 -6.64 -5.25 -9.33
C SER A 69 -6.54 -4.32 -10.53
N GLN A 70 -5.35 -3.80 -10.83
CA GLN A 70 -5.09 -2.96 -12.00
C GLN A 70 -4.90 -3.77 -13.29
N ARG A 71 -4.39 -5.01 -13.20
CA ARG A 71 -4.19 -5.89 -14.37
C ARG A 71 -5.51 -6.45 -14.92
N VAL A 72 -6.59 -6.36 -14.15
CA VAL A 72 -7.94 -6.76 -14.52
C VAL A 72 -8.89 -5.71 -13.94
N SER A 73 -9.29 -4.74 -14.77
CA SER A 73 -10.09 -3.57 -14.42
C SER A 73 -11.11 -3.84 -13.30
N LEU A 74 -10.90 -3.24 -12.12
CA LEU A 74 -11.86 -3.17 -11.01
C LEU A 74 -13.26 -2.72 -11.45
N TYR A 75 -13.33 -1.96 -12.54
CA TYR A 75 -14.56 -1.39 -13.07
C TYR A 75 -15.31 -2.34 -14.01
N GLU A 76 -14.63 -3.32 -14.63
CA GLU A 76 -15.27 -4.32 -15.50
C GLU A 76 -15.59 -5.64 -14.79
N MET A 77 -14.88 -5.97 -13.70
CA MET A 77 -14.95 -7.34 -13.16
C MET A 77 -15.88 -7.53 -11.96
N GLY A 78 -16.46 -6.47 -11.41
CA GLY A 78 -17.28 -6.55 -10.20
C GLY A 78 -16.44 -6.95 -8.98
N PHE A 79 -16.79 -6.40 -7.81
CA PHE A 79 -16.03 -6.55 -6.57
C PHE A 79 -15.87 -8.00 -6.08
N PHE A 80 -16.47 -9.00 -6.72
CA PHE A 80 -16.53 -10.40 -6.26
C PHE A 80 -16.05 -11.46 -7.25
N SER A 81 -15.50 -11.10 -8.42
CA SER A 81 -15.15 -12.11 -9.43
C SER A 81 -14.02 -13.06 -8.98
N ASN A 82 -13.08 -12.60 -8.15
CA ASN A 82 -11.93 -13.42 -7.73
C ASN A 82 -11.84 -13.65 -6.22
N LYS A 83 -12.56 -14.67 -5.74
CA LYS A 83 -12.51 -15.17 -4.36
C LYS A 83 -11.10 -15.52 -3.88
N TYR A 84 -10.22 -16.00 -4.77
CA TYR A 84 -8.83 -16.34 -4.42
C TYR A 84 -7.99 -15.11 -4.10
N MET A 85 -8.27 -13.96 -4.72
CA MET A 85 -7.57 -12.71 -4.43
C MET A 85 -7.95 -12.17 -3.04
N HIS A 86 -9.24 -12.18 -2.70
CA HIS A 86 -9.70 -11.83 -1.35
C HIS A 86 -9.14 -12.79 -0.30
N LEU A 87 -9.12 -14.10 -0.58
CA LEU A 87 -8.52 -15.08 0.32
C LEU A 87 -7.03 -14.80 0.56
N SER A 88 -6.27 -14.48 -0.49
CA SER A 88 -4.83 -14.16 -0.36
C SER A 88 -4.57 -12.94 0.52
N VAL A 89 -5.42 -11.91 0.40
CA VAL A 89 -5.34 -10.71 1.24
C VAL A 89 -5.76 -11.02 2.67
N LEU A 90 -6.88 -11.72 2.86
CA LEU A 90 -7.34 -12.11 4.19
C LEU A 90 -6.33 -12.98 4.92
N VAL A 91 -5.69 -13.93 4.24
CA VAL A 91 -4.63 -14.78 4.81
C VAL A 91 -3.43 -13.92 5.21
N SER A 92 -2.97 -13.02 4.34
CA SER A 92 -1.84 -12.12 4.63
C SER A 92 -2.13 -11.17 5.80
N LEU A 93 -3.35 -10.63 5.85
CA LEU A 93 -3.79 -9.74 6.92
C LEU A 93 -3.89 -10.53 8.23
N SER A 94 -4.52 -11.70 8.21
CA SER A 94 -4.62 -12.58 9.38
C SER A 94 -3.25 -12.98 9.91
N LEU A 95 -2.30 -13.31 9.03
CA LEU A 95 -0.94 -13.66 9.43
C LEU A 95 -0.20 -12.46 10.06
N THR A 96 -0.36 -11.26 9.48
CA THR A 96 0.21 -10.02 10.02
C THR A 96 -0.30 -9.76 11.44
N TRP A 97 -1.60 -9.89 11.66
CA TRP A 97 -2.22 -9.73 12.98
C TRP A 97 -1.86 -10.86 13.95
N PHE A 98 -1.77 -12.09 13.46
CA PHE A 98 -1.35 -13.25 14.25
C PHE A 98 0.06 -13.04 14.81
N VAL A 99 1.00 -12.63 13.97
CA VAL A 99 2.38 -12.33 14.38
C VAL A 99 2.42 -11.19 15.41
N ALA A 100 1.55 -10.19 15.28
CA ALA A 100 1.48 -9.06 16.21
C ALA A 100 0.77 -9.37 17.54
N LEU A 101 0.00 -10.46 17.65
CA LEU A 101 -0.77 -10.81 18.85
C LEU A 101 -0.18 -11.99 19.63
N VAL A 102 0.62 -12.84 18.98
CA VAL A 102 1.10 -14.09 19.57
C VAL A 102 2.50 -13.89 20.19
N PRO A 103 2.67 -14.05 21.52
CA PRO A 103 3.90 -13.71 22.25
C PRO A 103 5.21 -14.28 21.69
N PRO A 104 5.33 -15.57 21.30
CA PRO A 104 6.59 -16.08 20.76
C PRO A 104 7.04 -15.38 19.48
N PHE A 105 6.11 -14.89 18.65
CA PHE A 105 6.46 -14.10 17.47
C PHE A 105 6.77 -12.65 17.84
N GLN A 106 6.09 -12.09 18.83
CA GLN A 106 6.41 -10.75 19.34
C GLN A 106 7.86 -10.66 19.81
N ASP A 107 8.35 -11.66 20.54
CA ASP A 107 9.74 -11.68 21.02
C ASP A 107 10.76 -11.75 19.88
N ILE A 108 10.49 -12.52 18.83
CA ILE A 108 11.36 -12.65 17.65
C ILE A 108 11.43 -11.32 16.87
N PHE A 109 10.30 -10.64 16.71
CA PHE A 109 10.20 -9.40 15.93
C PHE A 109 10.40 -8.13 16.78
N GLY A 110 10.68 -8.27 18.08
CA GLY A 110 10.84 -7.14 19.00
C GLY A 110 9.56 -6.34 19.23
N MET A 111 8.40 -6.96 19.03
CA MET A 111 7.10 -6.31 19.19
C MET A 111 6.59 -6.41 20.63
N ARG A 112 5.60 -5.57 20.94
CA ARG A 112 4.87 -5.58 22.21
C ARG A 112 3.39 -5.39 21.90
N TYR A 113 2.53 -5.99 22.73
CA TYR A 113 1.10 -5.72 22.68
C TYR A 113 0.83 -4.22 22.84
N ILE A 114 0.01 -3.65 21.94
CA ILE A 114 -0.42 -2.26 22.02
C ILE A 114 -1.56 -2.21 23.04
N SER A 115 -1.38 -1.43 24.11
CA SER A 115 -2.32 -1.42 25.24
C SER A 115 -3.73 -0.95 24.83
N GLU A 116 -3.80 -0.01 23.89
CA GLU A 116 -5.05 0.62 23.46
C GLU A 116 -5.50 0.21 22.05
N VAL A 117 -6.76 -0.22 21.94
CA VAL A 117 -7.41 -0.58 20.67
C VAL A 117 -7.38 0.57 19.65
N LYS A 118 -7.36 1.82 20.13
CA LYS A 118 -7.27 3.04 19.29
C LYS A 118 -5.99 3.08 18.47
N GLY A 119 -4.88 2.53 18.98
CA GLY A 119 -3.61 2.45 18.26
C GLY A 119 -3.72 1.57 17.01
N TYR A 120 -4.38 0.42 17.12
CA TYR A 120 -4.64 -0.45 15.97
C TYR A 120 -5.53 0.23 14.92
N ALA A 121 -6.57 0.94 15.35
CA ALA A 121 -7.46 1.67 14.44
C ALA A 121 -6.73 2.79 13.68
N LEU A 122 -5.84 3.52 14.36
CA LEU A 122 -5.02 4.57 13.77
C LEU A 122 -4.06 3.99 12.71
N VAL A 123 -3.37 2.88 13.05
CA VAL A 123 -2.46 2.19 12.13
C VAL A 123 -3.19 1.72 10.87
N VAL A 124 -4.35 1.06 11.03
CA VAL A 124 -5.16 0.60 9.91
C VAL A 124 -5.66 1.77 9.07
N GLY A 125 -6.18 2.83 9.72
CA GLY A 125 -6.67 4.02 9.02
C GLY A 125 -5.59 4.72 8.19
N LEU A 126 -4.40 4.91 8.76
CA LEU A 126 -3.26 5.50 8.05
C LEU A 126 -2.72 4.59 6.94
N ALA A 127 -2.81 3.26 7.09
CA ALA A 127 -2.35 2.31 6.09
C ALA A 127 -3.13 2.38 4.76
N PHE A 128 -4.34 2.95 4.76
CA PHE A 128 -5.08 3.21 3.51
C PHE A 128 -4.50 4.37 2.71
N VAL A 129 -3.83 5.34 3.34
CA VAL A 129 -3.33 6.56 2.67
C VAL A 129 -2.38 6.23 1.50
N PRO A 130 -1.36 5.36 1.65
CA PRO A 130 -0.50 4.97 0.52
C PRO A 130 -1.25 4.26 -0.60
N ALA A 131 -2.26 3.45 -0.27
CA ALA A 131 -3.04 2.69 -1.26
C ALA A 131 -3.92 3.64 -2.11
N VAL A 132 -4.59 4.60 -1.45
CA VAL A 132 -5.41 5.62 -2.13
C VAL A 132 -4.55 6.50 -3.04
N ILE A 133 -3.39 6.95 -2.55
CA ILE A 133 -2.48 7.79 -3.36
C ILE A 133 -1.94 7.02 -4.57
N ASP A 134 -1.61 5.74 -4.39
CA ASP A 134 -1.20 4.88 -5.50
C ASP A 134 -2.32 4.75 -6.55
N GLU A 135 -3.54 4.42 -6.12
CA GLU A 135 -4.71 4.33 -7.01
C GLU A 135 -4.99 5.64 -7.76
N LEU A 136 -4.93 6.78 -7.08
CA LEU A 136 -5.11 8.10 -7.69
C LEU A 136 -4.03 8.38 -8.75
N THR A 137 -2.76 8.09 -8.43
CA THR A 137 -1.64 8.28 -9.37
C THR A 137 -1.85 7.45 -10.65
N LYS A 138 -2.30 6.20 -10.49
CA LYS A 138 -2.62 5.30 -11.59
C LYS A 138 -3.79 5.80 -12.44
N LEU A 139 -4.83 6.34 -11.80
CA LEU A 139 -5.98 6.90 -12.49
C LEU A 139 -5.57 8.09 -13.35
N VAL A 140 -4.81 9.03 -12.78
CA VAL A 140 -4.28 10.19 -13.52
C VAL A 140 -3.43 9.73 -14.69
N LEU A 141 -2.51 8.78 -14.49
CA LEU A 141 -1.67 8.27 -15.57
C LEU A 141 -2.48 7.62 -16.71
N ARG A 142 -3.55 6.87 -16.40
CA ARG A 142 -4.44 6.27 -17.41
C ARG A 142 -5.18 7.33 -18.24
N LEU A 143 -5.66 8.40 -17.58
CA LEU A 143 -6.34 9.51 -18.26
C LEU A 143 -5.41 10.23 -19.23
N TRP A 144 -4.17 10.51 -18.80
CA TRP A 144 -3.16 11.15 -19.66
C TRP A 144 -2.78 10.24 -20.84
N GLN A 145 -2.60 8.94 -20.63
CA GLN A 145 -2.24 8.00 -21.69
C GLN A 145 -3.36 7.81 -22.73
N SER A 146 -4.63 7.89 -22.34
CA SER A 146 -5.77 7.77 -23.26
C SER A 146 -5.76 8.88 -24.33
N THR A 147 -5.43 10.11 -23.92
CA THR A 147 -5.32 11.28 -24.81
C THR A 147 -4.17 11.14 -25.81
N SER A 148 -3.00 10.65 -25.38
CA SER A 148 -1.84 10.48 -26.27
C SER A 148 -2.01 9.33 -27.28
N ARG A 149 -2.73 8.26 -26.91
CA ARG A 149 -3.04 7.15 -27.83
C ARG A 149 -3.95 7.58 -28.97
N GLN A 150 -4.88 8.51 -28.76
CA GLN A 150 -5.70 9.05 -29.84
C GLN A 150 -4.90 9.95 -30.79
N HIS A 151 -3.93 10.72 -30.28
CA HIS A 151 -3.04 11.51 -31.13
C HIS A 151 -2.11 10.64 -31.98
N GLN A 152 -1.51 9.57 -31.43
CA GLN A 152 -0.71 8.64 -32.22
C GLN A 152 -1.53 7.84 -33.23
N ASN A 153 -2.71 7.33 -32.84
CA ASN A 153 -3.58 6.62 -33.78
C ASN A 153 -4.09 7.57 -34.89
N GLY A 154 -4.47 8.81 -34.57
CA GLY A 154 -4.92 9.80 -35.55
C GLY A 154 -3.83 10.29 -36.50
N VAL A 155 -2.59 10.46 -36.03
CA VAL A 155 -1.44 10.81 -36.89
C VAL A 155 -1.01 9.62 -37.75
N SER A 156 -1.13 8.39 -37.26
CA SER A 156 -0.83 7.18 -38.04
C SER A 156 -1.87 6.86 -39.15
N TYR A 157 -3.04 7.49 -39.13
CA TYR A 157 -4.03 7.44 -40.23
C TYR A 157 -3.88 8.57 -41.26
N ARG A 158 -2.97 9.53 -41.05
CA ARG A 158 -2.63 10.53 -42.07
C ARG A 158 -1.39 10.08 -42.83
N ASN A 159 -1.53 8.97 -43.55
CA ASN A 159 -0.58 8.64 -44.61
C ASN A 159 -0.71 9.69 -45.73
N SER A 160 0.41 10.05 -46.35
CA SER A 160 0.53 11.09 -47.38
C SER A 160 -0.20 10.81 -48.70
N ASP A 161 -0.85 9.65 -48.81
CA ASP A 161 -1.58 9.23 -49.99
C ASP A 161 -3.06 9.17 -49.62
N GLY A 162 -3.89 10.07 -50.17
CA GLY A 162 -5.34 10.12 -49.95
C GLY A 162 -6.09 8.89 -50.51
N GLN A 163 -5.74 7.69 -50.07
CA GLN A 163 -6.31 6.43 -50.51
C GLN A 163 -6.93 5.70 -49.32
N ILE A 164 -8.26 5.55 -49.38
CA ILE A 164 -9.06 4.80 -48.40
C ILE A 164 -8.79 3.31 -48.63
N ASN A 165 -7.84 2.73 -47.91
CA ASN A 165 -7.59 1.29 -47.98
C ASN A 165 -8.62 0.53 -47.13
N ARG A 166 -9.74 0.14 -47.76
CA ARG A 166 -10.67 -0.85 -47.20
C ARG A 166 -10.02 -2.23 -47.23
N ARG A 167 -9.22 -2.58 -46.21
CA ARG A 167 -8.92 -3.99 -45.93
C ARG A 167 -9.44 -4.43 -44.57
N ARG A 168 -10.46 -5.29 -44.69
CA ARG A 168 -11.15 -6.05 -43.65
C ARG A 168 -10.18 -6.82 -42.76
N SER A 169 -10.51 -6.81 -41.46
CA SER A 169 -10.35 -7.89 -40.47
C SER A 169 -9.30 -8.97 -40.75
N SER A 170 -8.19 -8.90 -40.04
CA SER A 170 -7.62 -10.11 -39.44
C SER A 170 -7.13 -9.76 -38.05
N PHE A 171 -7.96 -10.11 -37.06
CA PHE A 171 -7.62 -10.09 -35.65
C PHE A 171 -6.40 -11.01 -35.44
N LYS A 172 -5.20 -10.44 -35.47
CA LYS A 172 -3.98 -11.08 -34.98
C LYS A 172 -3.57 -10.35 -33.71
N GLN A 173 -3.62 -11.10 -32.61
CA GLN A 173 -3.04 -10.74 -31.32
C GLN A 173 -1.55 -10.37 -31.51
N PRO A 174 -1.05 -9.27 -30.93
CA PRO A 174 0.38 -9.04 -30.86
C PRO A 174 0.99 -9.88 -29.72
N LEU A 175 1.76 -10.89 -30.11
CA LEU A 175 2.79 -11.54 -29.29
C LEU A 175 3.74 -10.49 -28.71
N ALA A 176 3.89 -10.45 -27.39
CA ALA A 176 4.95 -9.71 -26.72
C ALA A 176 6.18 -10.61 -26.54
N VAL A 177 7.06 -10.52 -27.55
CA VAL A 177 8.51 -10.26 -27.41
C VAL A 177 9.25 -11.00 -26.29
N GLY A 178 9.91 -12.10 -26.67
CA GLY A 178 11.12 -12.55 -25.99
C GLY A 178 12.29 -11.62 -26.33
N LEU A 179 12.98 -11.13 -25.30
CA LEU A 179 14.33 -10.61 -25.42
C LEU A 179 15.24 -11.48 -24.56
N SER A 180 15.86 -12.45 -25.22
CA SER A 180 17.07 -13.13 -24.79
C SER A 180 18.28 -12.42 -25.43
N ARG A 181 19.39 -12.43 -24.69
CA ARG A 181 20.76 -11.97 -25.00
C ARG A 181 21.12 -10.53 -24.66
N ARG A 182 21.97 -10.39 -23.64
CA ARG A 182 23.35 -9.93 -23.84
C ARG A 182 24.32 -10.82 -23.06
N SER A 183 25.50 -10.94 -23.68
CA SER A 183 26.69 -11.77 -23.46
C SER A 183 27.12 -12.01 -22.02
#